data_AF-A0A6G2QE80-F1
#
_entry.id   AF-A0A6G2QE80-F1
#
_cell.length_a   1.000
_cell.length_b   1.000
_cell.length_c   1.000
_cell.angle_alpha   90.00
_cell.angle_beta   90.00
_cell.angle_gamma   90.00
#
_symmetry.space_group_name_H-M   'P 1'
#
loop_
_entity.id
_entity.type
_entity.pdbx_description
1 polymer ?
#
loop_
_entity_poly.entity_id
_entity_poly.type
_entity_poly.pdbx_seq_one_letter_code
_entity_poly.pdbx_strand_id
1 'polypeptide(L)' 'VGLGRAALLAVDEDGDAGLLRLAESMALELRMLISAVGKYRVDALSAEDLLLPADVRPPLAHVLH' A
#
# COMPACT_ATOMS: atom_id res chain seq x y z
N VAL A 1 -4.62 -0.52 7.19
CA VAL A 1 -5.22 -1.22 6.02
C VAL A 1 -5.36 -2.70 6.33
N GLY A 2 -6.29 -3.41 5.67
CA GLY A 2 -6.47 -4.86 5.80
C GLY A 2 -6.42 -5.56 4.44
N LEU A 3 -6.04 -6.84 4.40
CA LEU A 3 -5.79 -7.60 3.16
C LEU A 3 -7.07 -7.99 2.39
N GLY A 4 -8.23 -8.05 3.07
CA GLY A 4 -9.54 -8.23 2.44
C GLY A 4 -9.61 -9.41 1.46
N ARG A 5 -10.03 -9.13 0.22
CA ARG A 5 -10.21 -10.14 -0.83
C ARG A 5 -8.92 -10.87 -1.19
N ALA A 6 -7.77 -10.19 -1.17
CA ALA A 6 -6.50 -10.81 -1.53
C ALA A 6 -6.17 -11.97 -0.58
N ALA A 7 -6.43 -11.80 0.72
CA ALA A 7 -6.28 -12.88 1.70
C ALA A 7 -7.23 -14.06 1.45
N LEU A 8 -8.49 -13.78 1.10
CA LEU A 8 -9.46 -14.85 0.79
C LEU A 8 -9.08 -15.63 -0.46
N LEU A 9 -8.62 -14.95 -1.52
CA LEU A 9 -8.16 -15.60 -2.75
C LEU A 9 -6.90 -16.42 -2.50
N ALA A 10 -5.96 -15.93 -1.70
CA ALA A 10 -4.75 -16.67 -1.38
C ALA A 10 -5.04 -17.97 -0.61
N VAL A 11 -5.99 -17.94 0.34
CA VAL A 11 -6.44 -19.16 1.06
C VAL A 11 -7.21 -20.11 0.15
N ASP A 12 -8.01 -19.59 -0.78
CA ASP A 12 -8.71 -20.41 -1.78
C ASP A 12 -7.73 -21.14 -2.72
N GLU A 13 -6.63 -20.48 -3.09
CA GLU A 13 -5.57 -21.05 -3.93
C GLU A 13 -4.72 -22.11 -3.19
N ASP A 14 -4.43 -21.89 -1.90
CA ASP A 14 -3.75 -22.84 -1.03
C ASP A 14 -4.12 -22.58 0.44
N GLY A 15 -4.91 -23.49 1.02
CA GLY A 15 -5.44 -23.35 2.38
C GLY A 15 -4.38 -23.42 3.48
N ASP A 16 -3.24 -24.04 3.21
CA ASP A 16 -2.19 -24.25 4.20
C ASP A 16 -1.17 -23.09 4.19
N ALA A 17 -0.75 -22.69 2.99
CA ALA A 17 0.37 -21.76 2.83
C ALA A 17 0.01 -20.45 2.12
N GLY A 18 -1.14 -20.36 1.47
CA GLY A 18 -1.47 -19.25 0.58
C GLY A 18 -1.44 -17.88 1.26
N LEU A 19 -2.07 -17.74 2.42
CA LEU A 19 -2.07 -16.47 3.17
C LEU A 19 -0.65 -16.06 3.62
N LEU A 20 0.16 -17.02 4.04
CA LEU A 20 1.55 -16.77 4.44
C LEU A 20 2.37 -16.29 3.24
N ARG A 21 2.27 -16.98 2.09
CA ARG A 21 2.98 -16.60 0.87
C ARG A 21 2.57 -15.22 0.36
N LEU A 22 1.28 -14.87 0.45
CA LEU A 22 0.80 -13.53 0.13
C LEU A 22 1.44 -12.48 1.05
N ALA A 23 1.44 -12.72 2.36
CA ALA A 23 2.01 -11.79 3.33
C ALA A 23 3.53 -11.59 3.11
N GLU A 24 4.27 -12.67 2.82
CA GLU A 24 5.70 -12.63 2.50
C GLU A 24 5.97 -11.85 1.20
N SER A 25 5.17 -12.08 0.16
CA SER A 25 5.26 -11.34 -1.10
C SER A 25 5.02 -9.85 -0.88
N MET A 26 3.98 -9.48 -0.14
CA MET A 26 3.68 -8.08 0.18
C MET A 26 4.78 -7.46 1.04
N ALA A 27 5.35 -8.19 2.00
CA ALA A 27 6.46 -7.70 2.79
C ALA A 27 7.70 -7.39 1.92
N LEU A 28 7.99 -8.23 0.93
CA LEU A 28 9.06 -7.96 -0.04
C LEU A 28 8.74 -6.75 -0.91
N GLU A 29 7.53 -6.67 -1.45
CA GLU A 29 7.09 -5.56 -2.29
C GLU A 29 7.16 -4.21 -1.55
N LEU A 30 6.69 -4.15 -0.31
CA LEU A 30 6.81 -2.96 0.53
C LEU A 30 8.26 -2.54 0.75
N ARG A 31 9.18 -3.49 0.95
CA ARG A 31 10.61 -3.19 1.08
C ARG A 31 11.17 -2.60 -0.21
N MET A 32 10.79 -3.13 -1.37
CA MET A 32 11.19 -2.58 -2.66
C MET A 32 10.63 -1.16 -2.88
N LEU A 33 9.34 -0.94 -2.60
CA LEU A 33 8.70 0.37 -2.74
C LEU A 33 9.33 1.43 -1.82
N ILE A 34 9.57 1.09 -0.55
CA ILE A 34 10.23 1.98 0.42
C ILE A 34 11.66 2.31 -0.04
N SER A 35 12.38 1.30 -0.56
CA SER A 35 13.74 1.49 -1.08
C SER A 35 13.77 2.35 -2.35
N ALA A 36 12.76 2.25 -3.20
CA ALA A 36 12.66 3.02 -4.44
C ALA A 36 12.54 4.54 -4.20
N VAL A 37 11.99 4.95 -3.05
CA VAL A 37 11.94 6.35 -2.61
C VAL A 37 13.15 6.74 -1.74
N GLY A 38 14.21 5.91 -1.70
CA GLY A 38 15.45 6.18 -0.96
C GLY A 38 15.33 6.02 0.56
N LYS A 39 14.26 5.39 1.05
CA LYS A 39 14.00 5.16 2.48
C LYS A 39 14.17 3.68 2.81
N TYR A 40 14.29 3.36 4.10
CA TYR A 40 14.51 1.97 4.56
C TYR A 40 13.59 1.55 5.71
N ARG A 41 12.71 2.46 6.16
CA ARG A 41 11.77 2.22 7.23
C ARG A 41 10.41 2.77 6.87
N VAL A 42 9.36 2.05 7.26
CA VAL A 42 7.96 2.42 6.98
C VAL A 42 7.62 3.76 7.64
N ASP A 43 8.13 4.01 8.85
CA ASP A 43 7.90 5.24 9.61
C ASP A 43 8.63 6.47 9.07
N ALA A 44 9.53 6.29 8.09
CA ALA A 44 10.18 7.39 7.39
C ALA A 44 9.34 7.93 6.21
N LEU A 45 8.29 7.22 5.79
CA LEU A 45 7.43 7.65 4.68
C LEU A 45 6.64 8.90 5.07
N SER A 46 6.52 9.84 4.13
CA SER A 46 5.78 11.09 4.32
C SER A 46 5.00 11.45 3.05
N ALA A 47 4.16 12.49 3.16
CA ALA A 47 3.42 13.01 2.01
C ALA A 47 4.32 13.54 0.88
N GLU A 48 5.59 13.85 1.17
CA GLU A 48 6.58 14.32 0.19
C GLU A 48 7.00 13.20 -0.78
N ASP A 49 6.82 11.94 -0.42
CA ASP A 49 7.14 10.79 -1.29
C ASP A 49 6.05 10.51 -2.33
N LEU A 50 4.90 11.21 -2.25
CA LEU A 50 3.76 10.97 -3.13
C LEU A 50 3.89 11.74 -4.43
N LEU A 51 3.88 11.02 -5.55
CA LEU A 51 3.62 11.60 -6.86
C LEU A 51 2.10 11.64 -7.09
N LEU A 52 1.49 12.82 -6.95
CA LEU A 52 0.06 13.00 -7.20
C LEU A 52 -0.21 13.12 -8.72
N PRO A 53 -1.29 12.50 -9.24
CA PRO A 53 -1.76 12.77 -10.59
C PRO A 53 -2.05 14.27 -10.80
N ALA A 54 -1.69 14.79 -11.97
CA ALA A 54 -1.79 16.23 -12.29
C ALA A 54 -3.24 16.78 -12.26
N ASP A 55 -4.24 15.90 -12.25
CA ASP A 55 -5.66 16.17 -12.32
C ASP A 55 -6.42 15.86 -11.02
N VAL A 56 -5.72 15.58 -9.92
CA VAL A 56 -6.34 15.54 -8.58
C VAL A 56 -6.86 16.93 -8.23
N ARG A 57 -8.14 17.18 -8.52
CA ARG A 57 -8.85 18.35 -8.01
C ARG A 57 -8.96 18.18 -6.50
N PRO A 58 -8.45 19.11 -5.68
CA PRO A 58 -8.74 19.07 -4.26
C PRO A 58 -10.27 19.08 -4.09
N PRO A 59 -10.82 18.31 -3.13
CA PRO A 59 -12.25 18.36 -2.85
C PRO A 59 -12.61 19.81 -2.57
N LEU A 60 -13.67 20.31 -3.21
CA LEU A 60 -14.14 21.68 -3.08
C LEU A 60 -14.28 21.99 -1.59
N ALA A 61 -13.33 22.75 -1.04
CA ALA A 61 -13.50 23.32 0.28
C ALA A 61 -14.83 24.07 0.24
N HIS A 62 -15.79 23.64 1.07
CA HIS A 62 -17.00 24.40 1.25
C HIS A 62 -16.56 25.78 1.74
N VAL A 63 -16.61 26.75 0.83
CA VAL A 63 -16.49 28.17 1.14
C VAL A 63 -17.69 28.47 2.03
N LEU A 64 -17.47 28.38 3.33
CA LEU A 64 -18.29 29.03 4.34
C LEU A 64 -17.47 30.22 4.85
N HIS A 65 -17.95 31.39 4.41
CA HIS A 65 -17.59 32.76 4.76
C HIS A 65 -16.43 33.39 3.99
#